data_AF-A0A970BXM2-F1
#
_entry.id   AF-A0A970BXM2-F1
#
_cell.length_a   1.000
_cell.length_b   1.000
_cell.length_c   1.000
_cell.angle_alpha   90.00
_cell.angle_beta   90.00
_cell.angle_gamma   90.00
#
_symmetry.space_group_name_H-M   'P 1'
#
loop_
_entity.id
_entity.type
_entity.pdbx_description
1 polymer ?
#
loop_
_entity_poly.entity_id
_entity_poly.type
_entity_poly.pdbx_seq_one_letter_code
_entity_poly.pdbx_strand_id
1 'polypeptide(L)'
;HAMYGAADLPRFVRRMEGVTRRRCFLLMRAPLVGNIMAQAAQRVWGQPHDSPNFCVAYNVLMGMDIYAHVLMEDTGPWGAWTNASIDEALQEMRSKLGLEGPSPHDAYLRGLLEEHLTHRDGEWVWPPSMRSALVYWDVQR
;
A
#
# COMPACT_ATOMS: atom_id res chain seq x y z
N HIS A 1 7.34 -4.98 -9.69
CA HIS A 1 5.90 -4.64 -9.56
C HIS A 1 4.94 -5.81 -9.82
N ALA A 2 5.38 -7.00 -10.28
CA ALA A 2 4.49 -8.10 -10.66
C ALA A 2 3.85 -8.88 -9.50
N MET A 3 4.29 -8.70 -8.25
CA MET A 3 3.80 -9.46 -7.11
C MET A 3 2.38 -9.04 -6.67
N TYR A 4 2.00 -7.77 -6.86
CA TYR A 4 0.73 -7.23 -6.37
C TYR A 4 -0.53 -7.83 -7.02
N GLY A 5 -0.39 -8.51 -8.15
CA GLY A 5 -1.47 -9.25 -8.81
C GLY A 5 -1.53 -10.74 -8.45
N ALA A 6 -0.60 -11.26 -7.64
CA ALA A 6 -0.61 -12.67 -7.26
C ALA A 6 -1.61 -12.91 -6.12
N ALA A 7 -2.68 -13.65 -6.41
CA ALA A 7 -3.65 -14.06 -5.40
C ALA A 7 -3.04 -15.01 -4.33
N ASP A 8 -1.99 -15.76 -4.71
CA ASP A 8 -1.28 -16.69 -3.84
C ASP A 8 0.21 -16.29 -3.77
N LEU A 9 0.50 -15.40 -2.82
CA LEU A 9 1.86 -14.92 -2.56
C LEU A 9 2.82 -16.05 -2.16
N PRO A 10 2.47 -17.00 -1.28
CA PRO A 10 3.36 -18.13 -0.97
C PRO A 10 3.79 -18.94 -2.19
N ARG A 11 2.86 -19.29 -3.07
CA ARG A 11 3.19 -20.01 -4.31
C ARG A 11 4.09 -19.18 -5.22
N PHE A 12 3.83 -17.87 -5.33
CA PHE A 12 4.69 -16.97 -6.09
C PHE A 12 6.12 -16.96 -5.53
N VAL A 13 6.28 -16.83 -4.22
CA VAL A 13 7.59 -16.85 -3.53
C VAL A 13 8.32 -18.18 -3.73
N ARG A 14 7.64 -19.33 -3.57
CA ARG A 14 8.26 -20.64 -3.82
C ARG A 14 8.71 -20.81 -5.27
N ARG A 15 7.95 -20.26 -6.23
CA ARG A 15 8.38 -20.25 -7.63
C ARG A 15 9.59 -19.37 -7.86
N MET A 16 9.68 -18.22 -7.19
CA MET A 16 10.90 -17.39 -7.21
C MET A 16 12.11 -18.16 -6.68
N GLU A 17 11.99 -18.81 -5.51
CA GLU A 17 13.08 -19.61 -4.93
C GLU A 17 13.53 -20.73 -5.87
N GLY A 18 12.57 -21.47 -6.46
CA GLY A 18 12.85 -22.61 -7.33
C GLY A 18 13.61 -22.30 -8.61
N VAL A 19 13.50 -21.07 -9.13
CA VAL A 19 14.25 -20.62 -10.32
C VAL A 19 15.47 -19.75 -9.98
N THR A 20 15.60 -19.34 -8.72
CA THR A 20 16.69 -18.47 -8.26
C THR A 20 17.91 -19.28 -7.85
N ARG A 21 19.09 -18.78 -8.20
CA ARG A 21 20.37 -19.46 -7.89
C ARG A 21 20.95 -19.07 -6.54
N ARG A 22 20.75 -17.81 -6.12
CA ARG A 22 21.39 -17.26 -4.92
C ARG A 22 20.44 -16.44 -4.08
N ARG A 23 19.92 -15.33 -4.62
CA ARG A 23 19.19 -14.32 -3.85
C ARG A 23 17.90 -13.91 -4.54
N CYS A 24 16.82 -13.90 -3.77
CA CYS A 24 15.53 -13.35 -4.18
C CYS A 24 15.43 -11.89 -3.74
N PHE A 25 14.74 -11.06 -4.54
CA PHE A 25 14.50 -9.65 -4.24
C PHE A 25 13.03 -9.31 -4.52
N LEU A 26 12.45 -8.51 -3.63
CA LEU A 26 11.13 -7.91 -3.76
C LEU A 26 11.22 -6.43 -3.46
N LEU A 27 10.90 -5.59 -4.44
CA LEU A 27 10.73 -4.16 -4.24
C LEU A 27 9.24 -3.85 -4.05
N MET A 28 8.90 -3.30 -2.89
CA MET A 28 7.51 -3.14 -2.45
C MET A 28 7.24 -1.73 -1.91
N ARG A 29 6.01 -1.25 -2.09
CA ARG A 29 5.44 -0.11 -1.39
C ARG A 29 5.30 -0.43 0.10
N ALA A 30 5.77 0.48 0.94
CA ALA A 30 5.62 0.51 2.38
C ALA A 30 4.82 1.77 2.76
N PRO A 31 3.49 1.65 2.93
CA PRO A 31 2.66 2.77 3.34
C PRO A 31 3.11 3.35 4.69
N LEU A 32 3.07 4.68 4.80
CA LEU A 32 3.31 5.35 6.07
C LEU A 32 2.19 5.03 7.07
N VAL A 33 2.54 4.91 8.34
CA VAL A 33 1.55 4.70 9.40
C VAL A 33 0.60 5.89 9.46
N GLY A 34 -0.70 5.62 9.57
CA GLY A 34 -1.72 6.66 9.73
C GLY A 34 -1.97 7.53 8.49
N ASN A 35 -1.46 7.15 7.32
CA ASN A 35 -1.81 7.86 6.08
C ASN A 35 -3.33 7.81 5.81
N ILE A 36 -3.82 8.72 4.96
CA ILE A 36 -5.26 8.88 4.67
C ILE A 36 -5.90 7.54 4.28
N MET A 37 -5.29 6.80 3.35
CA MET A 37 -5.84 5.51 2.90
C MET A 37 -5.82 4.44 4.01
N ALA A 38 -4.82 4.47 4.90
CA ALA A 38 -4.78 3.56 6.05
C ALA A 38 -5.91 3.86 7.06
N GLN A 39 -6.19 5.13 7.32
CA GLN A 39 -7.31 5.52 8.19
C GLN A 39 -8.67 5.17 7.55
N ALA A 40 -8.81 5.42 6.24
CA ALA A 40 -9.99 5.06 5.48
C ALA A 40 -10.23 3.53 5.47
N ALA A 41 -9.19 2.74 5.19
CA ALA A 41 -9.26 1.27 5.25
C ALA A 41 -9.61 0.78 6.66
N GLN A 42 -9.03 1.39 7.69
CA GLN A 42 -9.36 1.05 9.08
C GLN A 42 -10.83 1.30 9.39
N ARG A 43 -11.41 2.39 8.86
CA ARG A 43 -12.83 2.72 9.05
C ARG A 43 -13.77 1.74 8.35
N VAL A 44 -13.44 1.36 7.10
CA VAL A 44 -14.33 0.58 6.23
C VAL A 44 -14.16 -0.92 6.45
N TRP A 45 -12.93 -1.40 6.58
CA TRP A 45 -12.58 -2.83 6.65
C TRP A 45 -12.12 -3.28 8.04
N GLY A 46 -11.94 -2.36 8.99
CA GLY A 46 -11.41 -2.69 10.33
C GLY A 46 -9.91 -2.97 10.36
N GLN A 47 -9.18 -2.70 9.28
CA GLN A 47 -7.74 -2.95 9.15
C GLN A 47 -7.05 -1.89 8.25
N PRO A 48 -5.77 -1.56 8.45
CA PRO A 48 -5.14 -0.37 7.87
C PRO A 48 -4.55 -0.56 6.46
N HIS A 49 -4.64 -1.74 5.87
CA HIS A 49 -4.03 -2.06 4.58
C HIS A 49 -5.06 -1.87 3.45
N ASP A 50 -5.01 -0.72 2.79
CA ASP A 50 -5.83 -0.38 1.63
C ASP A 50 -5.50 -1.23 0.38
N SER A 51 -4.30 -1.80 0.34
CA SER A 51 -3.81 -2.63 -0.75
C SER A 51 -2.68 -3.55 -0.28
N PRO A 52 -2.33 -4.61 -1.04
CA PRO A 52 -1.17 -5.41 -0.69
C PRO A 52 0.10 -4.55 -0.68
N ASN A 53 0.92 -4.74 0.35
CA ASN A 53 2.05 -3.88 0.68
C ASN A 53 3.15 -4.66 1.41
N PHE A 54 4.26 -3.97 1.72
CA PHE A 54 5.40 -4.53 2.44
C PHE A 54 5.01 -5.23 3.74
N CYS A 55 4.17 -4.63 4.59
CA CYS A 55 3.81 -5.20 5.89
C CYS A 55 3.07 -6.54 5.73
N VAL A 56 2.10 -6.58 4.82
CA VAL A 56 1.36 -7.81 4.51
C VAL A 56 2.31 -8.87 3.96
N ALA A 57 3.12 -8.52 2.97
CA ALA A 57 4.02 -9.47 2.31
C ALA A 57 5.10 -10.01 3.27
N TYR A 58 5.67 -9.15 4.13
CA TYR A 58 6.71 -9.54 5.08
C TYR A 58 6.17 -10.50 6.14
N ASN A 59 4.94 -10.28 6.63
CA ASN A 59 4.28 -11.23 7.53
C ASN A 59 4.03 -12.59 6.86
N VAL A 60 3.68 -12.61 5.57
CA VAL A 60 3.56 -13.85 4.80
C VAL A 60 4.92 -14.56 4.69
N LEU A 61 5.99 -13.83 4.38
CA LEU A 61 7.34 -14.40 4.32
C LEU A 61 7.75 -15.03 5.66
N MET A 62 7.51 -14.36 6.78
CA MET A 62 7.77 -14.93 8.11
C MET A 62 6.94 -16.21 8.36
N GLY A 63 5.67 -16.24 7.93
CA GLY A 63 4.83 -17.44 7.99
C GLY A 63 5.34 -18.60 7.11
N MET A 64 6.20 -18.31 6.12
CA MET A 64 6.89 -19.29 5.29
C MET A 64 8.26 -19.69 5.83
N ASP A 65 8.62 -19.23 7.04
CA ASP A 65 9.96 -19.38 7.66
C ASP A 65 11.07 -18.63 6.89
N ILE A 66 10.71 -17.54 6.20
CA ILE A 66 11.63 -16.68 5.47
C ILE A 66 11.79 -15.35 6.22
N TYR A 67 12.90 -15.22 6.95
CA TYR A 67 13.28 -13.99 7.65
C TYR A 67 14.19 -13.12 6.77
N ALA A 68 13.55 -12.43 5.82
CA ALA A 68 14.27 -11.64 4.82
C ALA A 68 14.91 -10.36 5.40
N HIS A 69 16.03 -9.94 4.81
CA HIS A 69 16.58 -8.61 5.07
C HIS A 69 15.69 -7.54 4.45
N VAL A 70 15.61 -6.38 5.10
CA VAL A 70 14.83 -5.23 4.63
C VAL A 70 15.73 -4.00 4.56
N LEU A 71 15.73 -3.33 3.42
CA LEU A 71 16.26 -1.99 3.25
C LEU A 71 15.08 -1.05 2.96
N MET A 72 14.87 -0.09 3.86
CA MET A 72 13.84 0.92 3.70
C MET A 72 14.42 2.15 3.01
N GLU A 73 13.70 2.70 2.05
CA GLU A 73 14.05 3.96 1.41
C GLU A 73 14.12 5.12 2.42
N ASP A 74 15.16 5.93 2.26
CA ASP A 74 15.53 7.06 3.12
C ASP A 74 15.53 8.41 2.38
N THR A 75 15.12 8.45 1.10
CA THR A 75 15.00 9.66 0.26
C THR A 75 13.76 10.51 0.56
N GLY A 76 12.92 10.07 1.49
CA GLY A 76 11.66 10.72 1.86
C GLY A 76 10.42 9.99 1.32
N PRO A 77 9.23 10.36 1.80
CA PRO A 77 7.99 9.76 1.34
C PRO A 77 7.58 10.28 -0.04
N TRP A 78 6.94 9.42 -0.82
CA TRP A 78 6.43 9.71 -2.16
C TRP A 78 4.97 9.27 -2.31
N GLY A 79 4.43 9.40 -3.52
CA GLY A 79 3.08 8.95 -3.85
C GLY A 79 1.99 9.94 -3.46
N ALA A 80 2.25 11.24 -3.64
CA ALA A 80 1.21 12.26 -3.62
C ALA A 80 0.38 12.16 -4.90
N TRP A 81 -0.94 12.04 -4.75
CA TRP A 81 -1.92 12.12 -5.83
C TRP A 81 -2.54 13.51 -5.88
N THR A 82 -3.19 13.84 -6.99
CA THR A 82 -3.97 15.07 -7.13
C THR A 82 -5.32 14.79 -7.74
N ASN A 83 -6.31 15.59 -7.37
CA ASN A 83 -7.66 15.58 -7.94
C ASN A 83 -8.15 17.01 -8.18
N ALA A 84 -9.07 17.21 -9.13
CA ALA A 84 -9.62 18.54 -9.39
C ALA A 84 -10.61 19.00 -8.30
N SER A 85 -11.17 18.07 -7.53
CA SER A 85 -12.11 18.37 -6.46
C SER A 85 -12.07 17.35 -5.32
N ILE A 86 -12.61 17.72 -4.16
CA ILE A 86 -12.86 16.78 -3.04
C ILE A 86 -13.82 15.66 -3.46
N ASP A 87 -14.80 15.93 -4.33
CA ASP A 87 -15.74 14.91 -4.82
C ASP A 87 -15.04 13.85 -5.67
N GLU A 88 -14.10 14.26 -6.53
CA GLU A 88 -13.24 13.33 -7.27
C GLU A 88 -12.32 12.54 -6.35
N ALA A 89 -11.70 13.20 -5.36
CA ALA A 89 -10.86 12.51 -4.37
C ALA A 89 -11.68 11.48 -3.57
N LEU A 90 -12.92 11.79 -3.22
CA LEU A 90 -13.83 10.86 -2.55
C LEU A 90 -14.22 9.69 -3.46
N GLN A 91 -14.51 9.96 -4.74
CA GLN A 91 -14.76 8.91 -5.72
C GLN A 91 -13.56 7.95 -5.84
N GLU A 92 -12.35 8.50 -5.92
CA GLU A 92 -11.11 7.71 -6.01
C GLU A 92 -10.88 6.87 -4.75
N MET A 93 -11.06 7.47 -3.56
CA MET A 93 -10.97 6.77 -2.28
C MET A 93 -11.97 5.60 -2.21
N ARG A 94 -13.24 5.83 -2.60
CA ARG A 94 -14.27 4.79 -2.61
C ARG A 94 -13.92 3.66 -3.56
N SER A 95 -13.46 3.98 -4.77
CA SER A 95 -13.07 2.98 -5.77
C SER A 95 -11.96 2.08 -5.23
N LYS A 96 -10.92 2.65 -4.59
CA LYS A 96 -9.83 1.88 -3.98
C LYS A 96 -10.30 1.02 -2.79
N LEU A 97 -11.35 1.45 -2.10
CA LEU A 97 -11.96 0.72 -0.99
C LEU A 97 -13.06 -0.26 -1.44
N GLY A 98 -13.29 -0.43 -2.74
CA GLY A 98 -14.33 -1.31 -3.27
C GLY A 98 -15.76 -0.88 -2.88
N LEU A 99 -15.97 0.41 -2.61
CA LEU A 99 -17.28 0.96 -2.27
C LEU A 99 -18.02 1.37 -3.56
N GLU A 100 -19.06 0.62 -3.92
CA GLU A 100 -19.92 0.93 -5.06
C GLU A 100 -21.05 1.88 -4.64
N GLY A 101 -20.93 3.16 -5.00
CA GLY A 101 -21.96 4.17 -4.75
C GLY A 101 -21.95 4.77 -3.34
N PRO A 102 -23.07 5.40 -2.90
CA PRO A 102 -23.18 6.01 -1.58
C PRO A 102 -22.93 5.01 -0.46
N SER A 103 -22.08 5.39 0.48
CA SER A 103 -21.67 4.54 1.61
C SER A 103 -22.00 5.22 2.95
N PRO A 104 -22.37 4.46 4.00
CA PRO A 104 -22.49 5.02 5.36
C PRO A 104 -21.18 5.60 5.90
N HIS A 105 -20.05 5.33 5.23
CA HIS A 105 -18.75 5.90 5.56
C HIS A 105 -18.50 7.27 4.91
N ASP A 106 -19.30 7.69 3.93
CA ASP A 106 -18.99 8.85 3.07
C ASP A 106 -18.77 10.16 3.84
N ALA A 107 -19.57 10.41 4.89
CA ALA A 107 -19.39 11.61 5.72
C ALA A 107 -18.02 11.64 6.41
N TYR A 108 -17.57 10.48 6.91
CA TYR A 108 -16.25 10.37 7.54
C TYR A 108 -15.13 10.45 6.49
N LEU A 109 -15.26 9.74 5.37
CA LEU A 109 -14.25 9.73 4.32
C LEU A 109 -14.05 11.12 3.70
N ARG A 110 -15.15 11.86 3.50
CA ARG A 110 -15.11 13.27 3.07
C ARG A 110 -14.40 14.15 4.09
N GLY A 111 -14.77 14.06 5.37
CA GLY A 111 -14.12 14.85 6.41
C GLY A 111 -12.62 14.60 6.49
N LEU A 112 -12.19 13.34 6.33
CA LEU A 112 -10.78 12.95 6.29
C LEU A 112 -10.03 13.59 5.10
N LEU A 113 -10.69 13.69 3.94
CA LEU A 113 -10.11 14.35 2.78
C LEU A 113 -9.98 15.86 2.99
N GLU A 114 -11.05 16.50 3.49
CA GLU A 114 -11.08 17.94 3.75
C GLU A 114 -10.06 18.36 4.82
N GLU A 115 -9.78 17.50 5.80
CA GLU A 115 -8.78 17.75 6.84
C GLU A 115 -7.34 17.68 6.31
N HIS A 116 -7.06 16.79 5.36
CA HIS A 116 -5.69 16.44 5.00
C HIS A 116 -5.23 16.86 3.60
N LEU A 117 -6.13 17.06 2.64
CA LEU A 117 -5.74 17.51 1.30
C LEU A 117 -5.45 19.00 1.33
N THR A 118 -4.41 19.39 0.60
CA THR A 118 -4.03 20.81 0.45
C THR A 118 -4.37 21.27 -0.96
N HIS A 119 -5.07 22.40 -1.07
CA HIS A 119 -5.32 23.00 -2.37
C HIS A 119 -4.07 23.78 -2.86
N ARG A 120 -3.52 23.39 -4.02
CA ARG A 120 -2.34 24.01 -4.64
C ARG A 120 -2.48 23.97 -6.15
N ASP A 121 -2.15 25.08 -6.81
CA ASP A 121 -2.13 25.20 -8.28
C ASP A 121 -3.45 24.77 -8.96
N GLY A 122 -4.58 24.97 -8.28
CA GLY A 122 -5.91 24.62 -8.79
C GLY A 122 -6.32 23.15 -8.57
N GLU A 123 -5.51 22.37 -7.86
CA GLU A 123 -5.78 20.96 -7.56
C GLU A 123 -5.75 20.69 -6.05
N TRP A 124 -6.43 19.63 -5.63
CA TRP A 124 -6.35 19.08 -4.29
C TRP A 124 -5.26 18.02 -4.21
N VAL A 125 -4.21 18.31 -3.47
CA VAL A 125 -3.00 17.48 -3.36
C VAL A 125 -3.06 16.62 -2.09
N TRP A 126 -2.89 15.31 -2.27
CA TRP A 126 -2.78 14.36 -1.18
C TRP A 126 -1.37 14.43 -0.58
N PRO A 127 -1.24 14.30 0.76
CA PRO A 127 0.07 14.14 1.37
C PRO A 127 0.76 12.85 0.85
N PRO A 128 2.09 12.87 0.64
CA PRO A 128 2.86 11.67 0.35
C PRO A 128 2.59 10.58 1.40
N SER A 129 2.39 9.34 0.94
CA SER A 129 1.80 8.29 1.76
C SER A 129 2.60 6.99 1.81
N MET A 130 3.75 6.92 1.13
CA MET A 130 4.53 5.69 1.05
C MET A 130 6.03 5.90 0.94
N ARG A 131 6.76 4.84 1.27
CA ARG A 131 8.18 4.62 0.97
C ARG A 131 8.34 3.33 0.16
N SER A 132 9.53 3.10 -0.35
CA SER A 132 9.92 1.81 -0.94
C SER A 132 10.64 0.94 0.09
N ALA A 133 10.36 -0.36 0.09
CA ALA A 133 11.09 -1.36 0.85
C ALA A 133 11.68 -2.38 -0.14
N LEU A 134 13.00 -2.55 -0.12
CA LEU A 134 13.68 -3.66 -0.79
C LEU A 134 13.84 -4.80 0.21
N VAL A 135 13.17 -5.91 -0.05
CA VAL A 135 13.21 -7.12 0.75
C VAL A 135 14.00 -8.19 -0.02
N TYR A 136 14.96 -8.82 0.63
CA TYR A 136 15.78 -9.85 -0.02
C TYR A 136 16.23 -10.94 0.94
N TRP A 137 16.43 -12.14 0.40
CA TRP A 137 16.93 -13.29 1.15
C TRP A 137 17.70 -14.23 0.23
N ASP A 138 18.64 -14.96 0.82
CA ASP A 138 19.35 -16.02 0.10
C ASP A 138 18.53 -17.30 0.12
N VAL A 139 18.49 -17.99 -1.02
CA VAL A 139 17.81 -19.28 -1.15
C VAL A 139 18.73 -20.35 -0.57
N GLN A 140 18.30 -21.02 0.50
CA GLN A 140 18.98 -22.22 0.99
C GLN A 140 18.73 -23.36 0.01
N ARG A 141 19.80 -24.01 -0.45
CA ARG A 141 19.75 -25.23 -1.24
C ARG A 141 20.38 -26.36 -0.45
#